data_AF-A0A8T2UJ32-F1
#
_entry.id   AF-A0A8T2UJ32-F1
#
_cell.length_a   1.000
_cell.length_b   1.000
_cell.length_c   1.000
_cell.angle_alpha   90.00
_cell.angle_beta   90.00
_cell.angle_gamma   90.00
#
_symmetry.space_group_name_H-M   'P 1'
#
loop_
_entity.id
_entity.type
_entity.pdbx_description
1 polymer ?
#
loop_
_entity_poly.entity_id
_entity_poly.type
_entity_poly.pdbx_seq_one_letter_code
_entity_poly.pdbx_strand_id
1 'polypeptide(L)'
;MTDDFGGENLISYTEAFLEEVVLRNLKECMQALCSCENLTEAEELGIVDICINAVVSMACQDSSLLSSPVPNKSMHSPGGSLLWNGIETGARPKKQSLDWWHEDVSMLKLPLFRRVILTTEKRGLKPEIIAGVLLCFAQRYLPGLNKRHGSREGSNSKSELLTSTSVPEDERRVILETIENLLPVRRAGVPTKFLSGLLRSSILLDASPHCRSNIERRIGLQLEQASLDDILIPNLTHNLETLYDIDCVQRILDHFLDQSTRQLSPQGSDVDGNMSHQSPSSTPMISVSKLLDRYIVEVAPDVNLKLPKFYSLIEALPDFARTSDDGLYHAIDIYLKAHPWLKEDERDQLCRLMDFQKLSPEACTHAAQNERLPLRTIIQVLFFEQLQIRTDIASCFLVSDHSYHLPHSSAHGALTSEFIPREDFAGTIRNNNALKVDIDRMKSRVNDLERECSGMRNELQKLGNVRDQGQGAPKFIGGRFRSYICRTNDGELRSQTHAKNRRSNAVLHLNTSTVHNSSQDNTS
;
A
#
# COMPACT_ATOMS: atom_id res chain seq x y z
N MET A 1 48.09 8.06 45.35
CA MET A 1 46.63 8.03 45.20
C MET A 1 46.14 6.59 45.34
N THR A 2 46.60 5.92 46.39
CA THR A 2 46.06 4.64 46.84
C THR A 2 45.62 4.87 48.28
N ASP A 3 44.72 4.03 48.78
CA ASP A 3 44.14 4.15 50.12
C ASP A 3 45.21 4.08 51.24
N ASP A 4 46.42 3.66 50.89
CA ASP A 4 47.61 3.62 51.75
C ASP A 4 48.13 5.02 52.15
N PHE A 5 47.76 6.08 51.43
CA PHE A 5 48.31 7.44 51.63
C PHE A 5 47.33 8.44 52.26
N GLY A 6 46.06 8.09 52.43
CA GLY A 6 45.03 8.93 53.06
C GLY A 6 43.61 8.45 52.74
N GLY A 7 42.69 8.59 53.70
CA GLY A 7 41.26 8.33 53.46
C GLY A 7 40.69 9.32 52.43
N GLU A 8 39.70 8.87 51.67
CA GLU A 8 39.06 9.62 50.56
C GLU A 8 39.91 9.69 49.26
N ASN A 9 40.27 8.52 48.73
CA ASN A 9 41.01 8.41 47.47
C ASN A 9 40.16 8.87 46.26
N LEU A 10 40.81 9.49 45.28
CA LEU A 10 40.17 9.93 44.03
C LEU A 10 39.48 8.77 43.30
N ILE A 11 40.01 7.55 43.39
CA ILE A 11 39.40 6.35 42.81
C ILE A 11 38.00 6.15 43.39
N SER A 12 37.86 6.10 44.71
CA SER A 12 36.57 5.91 45.38
C SER A 12 35.58 7.04 45.10
N TYR A 13 36.05 8.29 45.02
CA TYR A 13 35.19 9.41 44.60
C TYR A 13 34.72 9.29 43.15
N THR A 14 35.59 8.83 42.26
CA THR A 14 35.26 8.65 40.84
C THR A 14 34.27 7.50 40.67
N GLU A 15 34.47 6.38 41.36
CA GLU A 15 33.54 5.24 41.38
C GLU A 15 32.17 5.66 41.91
N ALA A 16 32.11 6.36 43.05
CA ALA A 16 30.86 6.86 43.60
C ALA A 16 30.15 7.84 42.65
N PHE A 17 30.89 8.76 42.02
CA PHE A 17 30.32 9.68 41.03
C PHE A 17 29.75 8.94 39.81
N LEU A 18 30.47 7.93 39.31
CA LEU A 18 30.00 7.10 38.20
C LEU A 18 28.70 6.39 38.60
N GLU A 19 28.66 5.71 39.74
CA GLU A 19 27.51 4.92 40.19
C GLU A 19 26.27 5.76 40.55
N GLU A 20 26.46 6.92 41.18
CA GLU A 20 25.36 7.74 41.67
C GLU A 20 24.81 8.70 40.61
N VAL A 21 25.68 9.21 39.72
CA VAL A 21 25.31 10.27 38.77
C VAL A 21 25.29 9.74 37.34
N VAL A 22 26.40 9.17 36.86
CA VAL A 22 26.55 8.84 35.44
C VAL A 22 25.68 7.65 35.06
N LEU A 23 25.83 6.51 35.76
CA LEU A 23 25.18 5.24 35.41
C LEU A 23 23.65 5.24 35.61
N ARG A 24 23.10 6.28 36.24
CA ARG A 24 21.65 6.42 36.49
C ARG A 24 20.97 7.42 35.55
N ASN A 25 21.72 8.09 34.69
CA ASN A 25 21.19 9.10 33.78
C ASN A 25 21.69 8.84 32.35
N LEU A 26 20.76 8.60 31.41
CA LEU A 26 21.12 8.33 30.02
C LEU A 26 22.01 9.43 29.44
N LYS A 27 21.69 10.70 29.65
CA LYS A 27 22.47 11.81 29.05
C LYS A 27 23.91 11.84 29.54
N GLU A 28 24.10 11.63 30.85
CA GLU A 28 25.43 11.59 31.45
C GLU A 28 26.21 10.36 30.98
N CYS A 29 25.57 9.19 30.91
CA CYS A 29 26.16 7.97 30.32
C CYS A 29 26.60 8.19 28.87
N MET A 30 25.75 8.84 28.06
CA MET A 30 26.03 9.11 26.66
C MET A 30 27.17 10.11 26.49
N GLN A 31 27.21 11.15 27.33
CA GLN A 31 28.33 12.09 27.37
C GLN A 31 29.64 11.44 27.81
N ALA A 32 29.59 10.54 28.80
CA ALA A 32 30.74 9.76 29.22
C ALA A 32 31.25 8.85 28.08
N LEU A 33 30.36 8.14 27.40
CA LEU A 33 30.70 7.30 26.23
C LEU A 33 31.35 8.11 25.11
N CYS A 34 30.77 9.25 24.75
CA CYS A 34 31.35 10.16 23.74
C CYS A 34 32.73 10.67 24.15
N SER A 35 32.95 10.92 25.45
CA SER A 35 34.25 11.37 25.97
C SER A 35 35.31 10.26 25.94
N CYS A 36 34.89 9.00 26.10
CA CYS A 36 35.77 7.83 26.06
C CYS A 36 36.25 7.48 24.64
N GLU A 37 35.64 8.02 23.58
CA GLU A 37 35.97 7.65 22.19
C GLU A 37 37.44 7.89 21.80
N ASN A 38 38.11 8.84 22.45
CA ASN A 38 39.50 9.20 22.16
C ASN A 38 40.48 8.72 23.24
N LEU A 39 40.03 7.97 24.25
CA LEU A 39 40.80 7.59 25.43
C LEU A 39 40.92 6.06 25.50
N THR A 40 42.08 5.52 25.13
CA THR A 40 42.32 4.07 25.19
C THR A 40 42.31 3.53 26.62
N GLU A 41 42.72 4.35 27.58
CA GLU A 41 42.76 4.03 29.00
C GLU A 41 41.36 3.79 29.59
N ALA A 42 40.33 4.43 29.02
CA ALA A 42 38.95 4.22 29.47
C ALA A 42 38.45 2.80 29.14
N GLU A 43 38.98 2.20 28.08
CA GLU A 43 38.71 0.82 27.71
C GLU A 43 39.41 -0.15 28.68
N GLU A 44 40.68 0.11 29.02
CA GLU A 44 41.45 -0.69 29.98
C GLU A 44 40.83 -0.69 31.39
N LEU A 45 40.28 0.45 31.79
CA LEU A 45 39.60 0.62 33.08
C LEU A 45 38.15 0.07 33.08
N GLY A 46 37.64 -0.43 31.95
CA GLY A 46 36.29 -0.99 31.84
C GLY A 46 35.14 0.04 31.93
N ILE A 47 35.45 1.34 31.90
CA ILE A 47 34.45 2.42 32.03
C ILE A 47 33.45 2.35 30.88
N VAL A 48 33.92 2.10 29.66
CA VAL A 48 33.08 1.97 28.46
C VAL A 48 32.05 0.85 28.62
N ASP A 49 32.46 -0.33 29.10
CA ASP A 49 31.56 -1.47 29.30
C ASP A 49 30.54 -1.21 30.40
N ILE A 50 30.94 -0.56 31.50
CA ILE A 50 30.02 -0.22 32.60
C ILE A 50 28.96 0.79 32.11
N CYS A 51 29.36 1.83 31.36
CA CYS A 51 28.43 2.78 30.76
C CYS A 51 27.49 2.12 29.75
N ILE A 52 27.98 1.27 28.84
CA ILE A 52 27.12 0.51 27.90
C ILE A 52 26.12 -0.34 28.69
N ASN A 53 26.58 -1.06 29.71
CA ASN A 53 25.74 -1.90 30.55
C ASN A 53 24.64 -1.10 31.28
N ALA A 54 24.94 0.13 31.71
CA ALA A 54 23.97 1.02 32.32
C ALA A 54 22.92 1.50 31.31
N VAL A 55 23.34 1.94 30.12
CA VAL A 55 22.42 2.32 29.02
C VAL A 55 21.47 1.18 28.68
N VAL A 56 22.01 -0.03 28.49
CA VAL A 56 21.18 -1.21 28.21
C VAL A 56 20.27 -1.55 29.40
N SER A 57 20.75 -1.41 30.64
CA SER A 57 19.92 -1.66 31.83
C SER A 57 18.72 -0.73 31.91
N MET A 58 18.92 0.57 31.64
CA MET A 58 17.82 1.55 31.60
C MET A 58 16.81 1.18 30.51
N ALA A 59 17.27 0.80 29.32
CA ALA A 59 16.39 0.37 28.22
C ALA A 59 15.64 -0.94 28.54
N CYS A 60 16.27 -1.90 29.23
CA CYS A 60 15.63 -3.16 29.66
C CYS A 60 14.51 -2.91 30.67
N GLN A 61 14.74 -2.03 31.67
CA GLN A 61 13.79 -1.78 32.75
C GLN A 61 12.47 -1.25 32.20
N ASP A 62 12.50 -0.28 31.28
CA ASP A 62 11.29 0.28 30.68
C ASP A 62 10.56 -0.69 29.76
N SER A 63 11.29 -1.50 28.98
CA SER A 63 10.67 -2.54 28.14
C SER A 63 9.89 -3.58 28.98
N SER A 64 10.35 -3.87 30.21
CA SER A 64 9.67 -4.79 31.12
C SER A 64 8.37 -4.21 31.68
N LEU A 65 8.34 -2.90 31.99
CA LEU A 65 7.15 -2.20 32.50
C LEU A 65 6.02 -2.13 31.46
N LEU A 66 6.36 -2.13 30.18
CA LEU A 66 5.41 -2.09 29.06
C LEU A 66 4.88 -3.47 28.63
N SER A 67 5.46 -4.56 29.15
CA SER A 67 5.09 -5.94 28.78
C SER A 67 4.04 -6.57 29.70
N SER A 68 3.67 -5.90 30.80
CA SER A 68 2.62 -6.37 31.71
C SER A 68 1.26 -5.84 31.24
N PRO A 69 0.22 -6.70 31.06
CA PRO A 69 -1.14 -6.21 30.89
C PRO A 69 -1.57 -5.56 32.21
N VAL A 70 -1.55 -4.22 32.26
CA VAL A 70 -1.95 -3.49 33.46
C VAL A 70 -3.46 -3.69 33.66
N PRO A 71 -3.93 -4.16 34.83
CA PRO A 71 -5.35 -4.27 35.10
C PRO A 71 -5.92 -2.85 35.21
N ASN A 72 -7.02 -2.60 34.49
CA ASN A 72 -7.79 -1.35 34.48
C ASN A 72 -7.93 -0.75 35.89
N LYS A 73 -7.13 0.27 36.21
CA LYS A 73 -7.43 1.21 37.28
C LYS A 73 -7.98 2.48 36.64
N SER A 74 -9.28 2.68 36.85
CA SER A 74 -9.96 3.94 36.63
C SER A 74 -9.18 5.09 37.29
N MET A 75 -8.66 6.01 36.48
CA MET A 75 -8.21 7.32 36.96
C MET A 75 -9.07 8.40 36.32
N HIS A 76 -9.84 9.08 37.16
CA HIS A 76 -10.46 10.36 36.83
C HIS A 76 -9.36 11.43 36.68
N SER A 77 -9.12 11.87 35.44
CA SER A 77 -8.62 13.19 34.91
C SER A 77 -7.54 14.00 35.67
N PRO A 78 -6.65 14.76 34.98
CA PRO A 78 -7.06 15.80 34.03
C PRO A 78 -6.15 15.86 32.78
N GLY A 79 -6.60 15.23 31.69
CA GLY A 79 -5.83 15.21 30.44
C GLY A 79 -6.44 14.34 29.35
N GLY A 80 -7.74 14.47 29.10
CA GLY A 80 -8.41 13.90 27.93
C GLY A 80 -8.87 12.45 28.08
N SER A 81 -10.12 12.25 28.49
CA SER A 81 -10.82 10.96 28.38
C SER A 81 -10.97 10.58 26.91
N LEU A 82 -10.52 9.38 26.53
CA LEU A 82 -10.63 8.81 25.18
C LEU A 82 -12.06 8.46 24.76
N LEU A 83 -13.04 8.56 25.66
CA LEU A 83 -14.45 8.46 25.35
C LEU A 83 -15.22 9.52 26.15
N TRP A 84 -15.90 10.42 25.45
CA TRP A 84 -17.03 11.18 25.98
C TRP A 84 -18.24 10.72 25.17
N ASN A 85 -19.18 10.03 25.81
CA ASN A 85 -20.45 9.59 25.22
C ASN A 85 -20.34 8.86 23.86
N GLY A 86 -19.42 7.90 23.71
CA GLY A 86 -19.41 7.00 22.55
C GLY A 86 -19.00 7.64 21.21
N ILE A 87 -18.40 8.84 21.21
CA ILE A 87 -17.79 9.44 20.03
C ILE A 87 -16.28 9.43 20.21
N GLU A 88 -15.58 8.75 19.30
CA GLU A 88 -14.12 8.77 19.22
C GLU A 88 -13.65 10.19 18.90
N THR A 89 -13.07 10.88 19.88
CA THR A 89 -12.26 12.06 19.55
C THR A 89 -10.96 11.55 18.95
N GLY A 90 -10.63 11.96 17.73
CA GLY A 90 -9.49 11.48 16.93
C GLY A 90 -8.09 11.73 17.50
N ALA A 91 -7.97 11.94 18.82
CA ALA A 91 -6.72 11.91 19.55
C ALA A 91 -6.24 10.47 19.65
N ARG A 92 -5.53 10.00 18.63
CA ARG A 92 -4.67 8.81 18.78
C ARG A 92 -3.73 9.07 19.95
N PRO A 93 -3.58 8.16 20.93
CA PRO A 93 -2.48 8.27 21.88
C PRO A 93 -1.21 8.32 21.04
N LYS A 94 -0.46 9.43 21.12
CA LYS A 94 0.94 9.41 20.69
C LYS A 94 1.56 8.24 21.44
N LYS A 95 2.16 7.28 20.74
CA LYS A 95 3.05 6.27 21.32
C LYS A 95 4.24 7.01 21.97
N GLN A 96 4.01 7.65 23.12
CA GLN A 96 5.05 7.97 24.09
C GLN A 96 5.44 6.60 24.67
N SER A 97 6.65 6.08 24.59
CA SER A 97 7.92 6.60 24.13
C SER A 97 8.81 5.39 23.81
N LEU A 98 8.66 4.79 22.62
CA LEU A 98 9.64 3.79 22.18
C LEU A 98 10.97 4.45 21.79
N ASP A 99 10.94 5.73 21.43
CA ASP A 99 12.07 6.43 20.81
C ASP A 99 12.95 7.25 21.76
N TRP A 100 12.67 7.26 23.07
CA TRP A 100 13.28 8.23 24.01
C TRP A 100 14.81 8.17 24.06
N TRP A 101 15.40 7.01 23.82
CA TRP A 101 16.85 6.78 23.81
C TRP A 101 17.42 6.55 22.41
N HIS A 102 16.57 6.45 21.38
CA HIS A 102 17.00 6.15 20.01
C HIS A 102 17.85 7.27 19.44
N GLU A 103 17.42 8.53 19.63
CA GLU A 103 18.15 9.71 19.16
C GLU A 103 19.51 9.81 19.85
N ASP A 104 19.57 9.65 21.17
CA ASP A 104 20.80 9.73 21.93
C ASP A 104 21.81 8.66 21.49
N VAL A 105 21.39 7.39 21.42
CA VAL A 105 22.26 6.29 20.98
C VAL A 105 22.68 6.43 19.52
N SER A 106 21.83 7.04 18.68
CA SER A 106 22.19 7.31 17.28
C SER A 106 23.35 8.29 17.11
N MET A 107 23.73 9.05 18.16
CA MET A 107 24.84 9.99 18.11
C MET A 107 26.22 9.35 18.28
N LEU A 108 26.29 8.11 18.78
CA LEU A 108 27.55 7.40 18.97
C LEU A 108 28.23 7.12 17.63
N LYS A 109 29.57 7.05 17.64
CA LYS A 109 30.30 6.47 16.50
C LYS A 109 30.00 4.99 16.35
N LEU A 110 30.19 4.48 15.12
CA LEU A 110 29.88 3.10 14.74
C LEU A 110 30.40 2.02 15.70
N PRO A 111 31.65 2.07 16.23
CA PRO A 111 32.15 1.03 17.14
C PRO A 111 31.37 0.92 18.46
N LEU A 112 31.09 2.06 19.10
CA LEU A 112 30.32 2.10 20.35
C LEU A 112 28.85 1.75 20.10
N PHE A 113 28.27 2.30 19.04
CA PHE A 113 26.91 1.97 18.61
C PHE A 113 26.73 0.46 18.44
N ARG A 114 27.65 -0.19 17.70
CA ARG A 114 27.64 -1.65 17.51
C ARG A 114 27.69 -2.42 18.83
N ARG A 115 28.54 -2.00 19.78
CA ARG A 115 28.63 -2.65 21.10
C ARG A 115 27.35 -2.50 21.90
N VAL A 116 26.72 -1.31 21.87
CA VAL A 116 25.42 -1.09 22.51
C VAL A 116 24.38 -2.05 21.95
N ILE A 117 24.24 -2.14 20.62
CA ILE A 117 23.26 -3.04 19.98
C ILE A 117 23.52 -4.52 20.28
N LEU A 118 24.77 -4.97 20.22
CA LEU A 118 25.10 -6.37 20.56
C LEU A 118 24.84 -6.67 22.04
N THR A 119 25.01 -5.69 22.93
CA THR A 119 24.72 -5.84 24.35
C THR A 119 23.22 -5.83 24.62
N THR A 120 22.43 -5.01 23.92
CA THR A 120 20.97 -5.03 24.03
C THR A 120 20.39 -6.35 23.54
N GLU A 121 20.91 -6.91 22.45
CA GLU A 121 20.52 -8.22 21.95
C GLU A 121 20.82 -9.34 22.97
N LYS A 122 22.04 -9.35 23.54
CA LYS A 122 22.43 -10.31 24.59
C LYS A 122 21.53 -10.25 25.83
N ARG A 123 21.00 -9.07 26.16
CA ARG A 123 20.05 -8.89 27.28
C ARG A 123 18.59 -9.21 26.92
N GLY A 124 18.33 -9.62 25.68
CA GLY A 124 17.01 -10.07 25.25
C GLY A 124 16.00 -8.95 25.02
N LEU A 125 16.45 -7.74 24.65
CA LEU A 125 15.52 -6.71 24.18
C LEU A 125 14.76 -7.21 22.94
N LYS A 126 13.49 -6.82 22.84
CA LYS A 126 12.64 -7.19 21.71
C LYS A 126 13.26 -6.69 20.39
N PRO A 127 13.26 -7.50 19.32
CA PRO A 127 13.90 -7.14 18.06
C PRO A 127 13.27 -5.91 17.41
N GLU A 128 12.00 -5.60 17.71
CA GLU A 128 11.33 -4.38 17.24
C GLU A 128 11.96 -3.10 17.81
N ILE A 129 12.46 -3.14 19.05
CA ILE A 129 13.14 -2.00 19.67
C ILE A 129 14.50 -1.82 19.03
N ILE A 130 15.24 -2.93 18.85
CA ILE A 130 16.55 -2.92 18.18
C ILE A 130 16.42 -2.36 16.75
N ALA A 131 15.40 -2.80 16.01
CA ALA A 131 15.07 -2.28 14.69
C ALA A 131 14.81 -0.76 14.69
N GLY A 132 14.11 -0.25 15.70
CA GLY A 132 13.85 1.18 15.86
C GLY A 132 15.13 2.00 16.03
N VAL A 133 16.04 1.56 16.91
CA VAL A 133 17.34 2.22 17.11
C VAL A 133 18.18 2.20 15.84
N LEU A 134 18.23 1.05 15.14
CA LEU A 134 18.96 0.89 13.88
C LEU A 134 18.40 1.80 12.79
N LEU A 135 17.08 1.97 12.71
CA LEU A 135 16.41 2.88 11.79
C LEU A 135 16.84 4.33 12.03
N CYS A 136 16.83 4.79 13.28
CA CYS A 136 17.27 6.14 13.65
C CYS A 136 18.75 6.38 13.31
N PHE A 137 19.62 5.41 13.63
CA PHE A 137 21.04 5.49 13.27
C PHE A 137 21.23 5.53 11.76
N ALA A 138 20.60 4.64 11.01
CA ALA A 138 20.68 4.58 9.55
C ALA A 138 20.22 5.91 8.91
N GLN A 139 19.11 6.49 9.36
CA GLN A 139 18.61 7.76 8.82
C GLN A 139 19.57 8.94 9.01
N ARG A 140 20.43 8.89 10.03
CA ARG A 140 21.42 9.93 10.31
C ARG A 140 22.63 9.85 9.38
N TYR A 141 23.11 8.64 9.09
CA TYR A 141 24.36 8.43 8.33
C TYR A 141 24.15 8.07 6.85
N LEU A 142 22.95 7.63 6.48
CA LEU A 142 22.57 7.25 5.11
C LEU A 142 21.44 8.17 4.61
N PRO A 143 21.76 9.26 3.91
CA PRO A 143 20.75 10.17 3.40
C PRO A 143 19.94 9.50 2.30
N GLY A 144 18.64 9.86 2.21
CA GLY A 144 17.78 9.39 1.14
C GLY A 144 17.03 8.08 1.40
N LEU A 145 17.21 7.44 2.56
CA LEU A 145 16.39 6.27 2.97
C LEU A 145 14.88 6.54 2.98
N ASN A 146 14.46 7.81 3.12
CA ASN A 146 13.06 8.22 3.17
C ASN A 146 12.54 8.97 1.92
N LYS A 147 13.40 9.33 0.96
CA LYS A 147 13.00 10.14 -0.21
C LYS A 147 12.07 9.32 -1.12
N ARG A 148 10.88 9.87 -1.41
CA ARG A 148 9.94 9.30 -2.40
C ARG A 148 10.48 9.60 -3.79
N HIS A 149 10.67 8.57 -4.61
CA HIS A 149 11.01 8.75 -6.01
C HIS A 149 9.74 9.01 -6.82
N GLY A 150 9.19 10.22 -6.68
CA GLY A 150 7.96 10.64 -7.36
C GLY A 150 8.08 11.93 -8.18
N SER A 151 9.22 12.63 -8.16
CA SER A 151 9.42 13.79 -9.05
C SER A 151 10.19 13.36 -10.28
N ARG A 152 9.50 13.35 -11.41
CA ARG A 152 10.06 13.20 -12.76
C ARG A 152 10.82 14.47 -13.13
N GLU A 153 11.99 14.66 -12.53
CA GLU A 153 12.95 15.71 -12.92
C GLU A 153 14.25 15.04 -13.34
N GLY A 154 14.60 15.30 -14.61
CA GLY A 154 15.68 14.64 -15.32
C GLY A 154 17.06 15.02 -14.79
N SER A 155 18.00 14.09 -15.04
CA SER A 155 19.45 14.31 -15.07
C SER A 155 20.05 14.99 -13.84
N ASN A 156 20.15 14.26 -12.72
CA ASN A 156 21.30 14.24 -11.78
C ASN A 156 21.02 13.48 -10.45
N SER A 157 20.19 12.45 -10.46
CA SER A 157 19.78 11.70 -9.25
C SER A 157 20.94 11.02 -8.49
N LYS A 158 22.02 10.59 -9.17
CA LYS A 158 23.23 10.06 -8.52
C LYS A 158 23.98 11.16 -7.76
N SER A 159 24.05 12.37 -8.31
CA SER A 159 24.78 13.49 -7.69
C SER A 159 24.01 14.09 -6.51
N GLU A 160 22.68 14.13 -6.53
CA GLU A 160 21.87 14.76 -5.47
C GLU A 160 21.64 13.85 -4.25
N LEU A 161 21.80 12.53 -4.42
CA LEU A 161 21.73 11.55 -3.34
C LEU A 161 23.06 11.46 -2.56
N LEU A 162 24.18 11.77 -3.21
CA LEU A 162 25.53 11.69 -2.64
C LEU A 162 26.02 12.99 -1.99
N THR A 163 25.45 14.16 -2.33
CA THR A 163 25.96 15.49 -1.91
C THR A 163 25.48 16.00 -0.56
N SER A 164 24.75 15.19 0.23
CA SER A 164 24.10 15.66 1.46
C SER A 164 24.77 15.22 2.77
N THR A 165 25.97 14.63 2.75
CA THR A 165 26.69 14.29 4.00
C THR A 165 28.16 14.68 3.98
N SER A 166 28.69 14.95 5.17
CA SER A 166 30.11 15.11 5.44
C SER A 166 30.86 13.78 5.57
N VAL A 167 30.18 12.63 5.44
CA VAL A 167 30.73 11.30 5.71
C VAL A 167 31.22 10.66 4.40
N PRO A 168 32.49 10.22 4.33
CA PRO A 168 33.04 9.55 3.15
C PRO A 168 32.21 8.36 2.68
N GLU A 169 32.24 8.06 1.37
CA GLU A 169 31.45 6.97 0.79
C GLU A 169 31.81 5.60 1.38
N ASP A 170 33.11 5.35 1.59
CA ASP A 170 33.59 4.10 2.17
C ASP A 170 33.11 3.90 3.61
N GLU A 171 33.07 4.97 4.40
CA GLU A 171 32.54 4.91 5.77
C GLU A 171 31.03 4.65 5.76
N ARG A 172 30.28 5.28 4.84
CA ARG A 172 28.85 5.00 4.64
C ARG A 172 28.60 3.54 4.23
N ARG A 173 29.45 2.96 3.38
CA ARG A 173 29.39 1.53 3.01
C ARG A 173 29.56 0.65 4.25
N VAL A 174 30.58 0.90 5.06
CA VAL A 174 30.84 0.13 6.30
C VAL A 174 29.68 0.26 7.30
N ILE A 175 29.12 1.47 7.45
CA ILE A 175 27.94 1.70 8.28
C ILE A 175 26.75 0.88 7.78
N LEU A 176 26.47 0.92 6.48
CA LEU A 176 25.36 0.17 5.87
C LEU A 176 25.50 -1.34 6.08
N GLU A 177 26.68 -1.91 5.82
CA GLU A 177 26.93 -3.33 6.00
C GLU A 177 26.85 -3.74 7.49
N THR A 178 27.30 -2.87 8.40
CA THR A 178 27.15 -3.11 9.83
C THR A 178 25.69 -3.09 10.26
N ILE A 179 24.89 -2.13 9.77
CA ILE A 179 23.45 -2.07 10.04
C ILE A 179 22.77 -3.35 9.53
N GLU A 180 23.08 -3.81 8.32
CA GLU A 180 22.53 -5.06 7.77
C GLU A 180 22.80 -6.25 8.69
N ASN A 181 24.06 -6.41 9.13
CA ASN A 181 24.46 -7.49 10.03
C ASN A 181 23.76 -7.44 11.40
N LEU A 182 23.39 -6.24 11.87
CA LEU A 182 22.68 -6.05 13.15
C LEU A 182 21.15 -6.14 13.03
N LEU A 183 20.60 -6.09 11.81
CA LEU A 183 19.15 -6.15 11.62
C LEU A 183 18.58 -7.54 11.99
N PRO A 184 17.48 -7.60 12.76
CA PRO A 184 16.85 -8.87 13.12
C PRO A 184 16.40 -9.66 11.88
N VAL A 185 16.74 -10.96 11.81
CA VAL A 185 16.47 -11.82 10.64
C VAL A 185 14.97 -11.99 10.35
N ARG A 186 14.14 -11.98 11.39
CA ARG A 186 12.67 -12.12 11.28
C ARG A 186 12.00 -10.75 11.13
N ARG A 187 10.74 -10.75 10.70
CA ARG A 187 9.88 -9.55 10.64
C ARG A 187 9.79 -8.90 12.03
N ALA A 188 10.65 -7.93 12.30
CA ALA A 188 10.75 -7.23 13.59
C ALA A 188 10.19 -5.81 13.50
N GLY A 189 9.07 -5.64 12.79
CA GLY A 189 8.46 -4.32 12.59
C GLY A 189 9.27 -3.34 11.74
N VAL A 190 10.34 -3.79 11.06
CA VAL A 190 11.13 -2.98 10.14
C VAL A 190 10.29 -2.66 8.90
N PRO A 191 9.98 -1.37 8.60
CA PRO A 191 9.17 -1.03 7.44
C PRO A 191 9.83 -1.46 6.12
N THR A 192 9.07 -2.02 5.18
CA THR A 192 9.58 -2.40 3.85
C THR A 192 10.23 -1.22 3.14
N LYS A 193 9.63 -0.03 3.23
CA LYS A 193 10.20 1.21 2.70
C LYS A 193 11.63 1.47 3.14
N PHE A 194 11.94 1.21 4.41
CA PHE A 194 13.30 1.35 4.94
C PHE A 194 14.25 0.34 4.32
N LEU A 195 13.86 -0.94 4.23
CA LEU A 195 14.68 -1.97 3.58
C LEU A 195 14.93 -1.64 2.12
N SER A 196 13.91 -1.15 1.40
CA SER A 196 14.05 -0.72 0.01
C SER A 196 14.98 0.49 -0.13
N GLY A 197 14.92 1.45 0.80
CA GLY A 197 15.89 2.54 0.88
C GLY A 197 17.32 2.02 1.14
N LEU A 198 17.46 1.04 2.03
CA LEU A 198 18.73 0.42 2.37
C LEU A 198 19.30 -0.34 1.17
N LEU A 199 18.46 -1.07 0.43
CA LEU A 199 18.84 -1.78 -0.79
C LEU A 199 19.33 -0.81 -1.87
N ARG A 200 18.59 0.27 -2.13
CA ARG A 200 19.03 1.32 -3.07
C ARG A 200 20.37 1.93 -2.66
N SER A 201 20.54 2.20 -1.37
CA SER A 201 21.80 2.74 -0.82
C SER A 201 22.94 1.72 -0.97
N SER A 202 22.67 0.43 -0.78
CA SER A 202 23.65 -0.64 -0.92
C SER A 202 24.12 -0.83 -2.36
N ILE A 203 23.23 -0.61 -3.34
CA ILE A 203 23.57 -0.61 -4.77
C ILE A 203 24.39 0.64 -5.10
N LEU A 204 23.96 1.81 -4.62
CA LEU A 204 24.65 3.07 -4.88
C LEU A 204 26.08 3.12 -4.32
N LEU A 205 26.28 2.55 -3.13
CA LEU A 205 27.57 2.52 -2.43
C LEU A 205 28.44 1.34 -2.83
N ASP A 206 28.01 0.50 -3.78
CA ASP A 206 28.70 -0.74 -4.16
C ASP A 206 29.01 -1.63 -2.93
N ALA A 207 28.00 -1.88 -2.09
CA ALA A 207 28.12 -2.80 -0.96
C ALA A 207 28.31 -4.25 -1.45
N SER A 208 28.83 -5.09 -0.55
CA SER A 208 29.07 -6.50 -0.82
C SER A 208 27.81 -7.22 -1.35
N PRO A 209 27.97 -8.20 -2.27
CA PRO A 209 26.84 -8.95 -2.80
C PRO A 209 26.09 -9.71 -1.70
N HIS A 210 26.78 -10.11 -0.62
CA HIS A 210 26.17 -10.74 0.54
C HIS A 210 25.19 -9.80 1.25
N CYS A 211 25.62 -8.55 1.51
CA CYS A 211 24.76 -7.53 2.11
C CYS A 211 23.51 -7.28 1.27
N ARG A 212 23.66 -7.10 -0.05
CA ARG A 212 22.53 -6.92 -0.98
C ARG A 212 21.55 -8.09 -0.94
N SER A 213 22.06 -9.32 -1.03
CA SER A 213 21.22 -10.52 -1.00
C SER A 213 20.47 -10.69 0.34
N ASN A 214 21.09 -10.35 1.48
CA ASN A 214 20.39 -10.39 2.76
C ASN A 214 19.27 -9.34 2.84
N ILE A 215 19.48 -8.13 2.31
CA ILE A 215 18.43 -7.10 2.25
C ILE A 215 17.30 -7.56 1.32
N GLU A 216 17.60 -8.07 0.13
CA GLU A 216 16.62 -8.63 -0.81
C GLU A 216 15.79 -9.73 -0.14
N ARG A 217 16.44 -10.65 0.59
CA ARG A 217 15.77 -11.70 1.36
C ARG A 217 14.80 -11.12 2.39
N ARG A 218 15.23 -10.11 3.16
CA ARG A 218 14.37 -9.47 4.18
C ARG A 218 13.17 -8.76 3.56
N ILE A 219 13.32 -8.16 2.38
CA ILE A 219 12.18 -7.60 1.64
C ILE A 219 11.25 -8.71 1.18
N GLY A 220 11.79 -9.79 0.61
CA GLY A 220 11.01 -10.97 0.20
C GLY A 220 10.20 -11.57 1.34
N LEU A 221 10.79 -11.61 2.55
CA LEU A 221 10.09 -12.09 3.74
C LEU A 221 8.84 -11.28 4.09
N GLN A 222 8.71 -10.02 3.68
CA GLN A 222 7.57 -9.13 4.00
C GLN A 222 6.98 -8.45 2.75
N LEU A 223 7.09 -9.12 1.60
CA LEU A 223 6.68 -8.57 0.31
C LEU A 223 5.19 -8.26 0.23
N GLU A 224 4.35 -9.00 0.97
CA GLU A 224 2.91 -8.75 1.05
C GLU A 224 2.55 -7.37 1.65
N GLN A 225 3.43 -6.77 2.45
CA GLN A 225 3.26 -5.43 3.02
C GLN A 225 3.86 -4.32 2.15
N ALA A 226 4.53 -4.67 1.05
CA ALA A 226 5.21 -3.72 0.20
C ALA A 226 4.25 -2.93 -0.69
N SER A 227 4.54 -1.64 -0.86
CA SER A 227 3.92 -0.82 -1.90
C SER A 227 4.70 -0.93 -3.23
N LEU A 228 4.10 -0.47 -4.33
CA LEU A 228 4.78 -0.42 -5.63
C LEU A 228 6.09 0.40 -5.53
N ASP A 229 6.03 1.57 -4.90
CA ASP A 229 7.20 2.44 -4.67
C ASP A 229 8.33 1.74 -3.89
N ASP A 230 8.03 0.73 -3.07
CA ASP A 230 9.04 0.00 -2.30
C ASP A 230 9.85 -0.96 -3.19
N ILE A 231 9.26 -1.50 -4.26
CA ILE A 231 9.92 -2.46 -5.17
C ILE A 231 10.46 -1.82 -6.44
N LEU A 232 10.14 -0.56 -6.72
CA LEU A 232 10.74 0.21 -7.82
C LEU A 232 12.19 0.57 -7.49
N ILE A 233 13.11 -0.31 -7.85
CA ILE A 233 14.54 -0.15 -7.66
C ILE A 233 15.14 0.37 -8.98
N PRO A 234 15.64 1.61 -9.01
CA PRO A 234 16.23 2.17 -10.23
C PRO A 234 17.49 1.39 -10.62
N ASN A 235 17.71 1.21 -11.92
CA ASN A 235 18.96 0.65 -12.39
C ASN A 235 20.06 1.72 -12.30
N LEU A 236 20.95 1.58 -11.31
CA LEU A 236 22.04 2.52 -11.04
C LEU A 236 23.36 2.11 -11.70
N THR A 237 23.37 0.98 -12.41
CA THR A 237 24.56 0.42 -13.06
C THR A 237 24.82 1.13 -14.38
N HIS A 238 26.10 1.34 -14.71
CA HIS A 238 26.55 2.14 -15.86
C HIS A 238 26.11 1.63 -17.25
N ASN A 239 25.56 0.42 -17.35
CA ASN A 239 24.97 -0.13 -18.58
C ASN A 239 23.44 -0.08 -18.47
N LEU A 240 22.86 1.08 -18.81
CA LEU A 240 21.42 1.36 -18.78
C LEU A 240 20.69 0.57 -19.88
N GLU A 241 20.47 -0.73 -19.67
CA GLU A 241 19.47 -1.46 -20.46
C GLU A 241 18.08 -0.98 -20.04
N THR A 242 17.60 -1.30 -18.84
CA THR A 242 16.26 -0.90 -18.37
C THR A 242 16.29 0.23 -17.33
N LEU A 243 15.18 0.96 -17.18
CA LEU A 243 15.01 2.02 -16.17
C LEU A 243 15.05 1.48 -14.73
N TYR A 244 14.52 0.28 -14.53
CA TYR A 244 14.46 -0.41 -13.24
C TYR A 244 15.28 -1.71 -13.25
N ASP A 245 15.79 -2.11 -12.10
CA ASP A 245 16.48 -3.38 -11.90
C ASP A 245 15.45 -4.52 -11.70
N ILE A 246 15.10 -5.14 -12.81
CA ILE A 246 14.12 -6.23 -12.87
C ILE A 246 14.66 -7.51 -12.20
N ASP A 247 15.96 -7.76 -12.35
CA ASP A 247 16.59 -8.97 -11.81
C ASP A 247 16.60 -8.92 -10.27
N CYS A 248 16.70 -7.72 -9.68
CA CYS A 248 16.54 -7.51 -8.24
C CYS A 248 15.14 -7.86 -7.73
N VAL A 249 14.08 -7.41 -8.45
CA VAL A 249 12.70 -7.73 -8.08
C VAL A 249 12.42 -9.23 -8.20
N GLN A 250 12.98 -9.90 -9.21
CA GLN A 250 12.91 -11.36 -9.32
C GLN A 250 13.55 -12.06 -8.11
N ARG A 251 14.76 -11.68 -7.69
CA ARG A 251 15.40 -12.26 -6.50
C ARG A 251 14.60 -12.04 -5.21
N ILE A 252 13.99 -10.86 -5.05
CA ILE A 252 13.09 -10.56 -3.93
C ILE A 252 11.87 -11.50 -3.94
N LEU A 253 11.29 -11.72 -5.12
CA LEU A 253 10.14 -12.60 -5.30
C LEU A 253 10.49 -14.07 -5.04
N ASP A 254 11.65 -14.53 -5.52
CA ASP A 254 12.14 -15.90 -5.27
C ASP A 254 12.24 -16.17 -3.77
N HIS A 255 12.76 -15.22 -2.99
CA HIS A 255 12.82 -15.32 -1.53
C HIS A 255 11.43 -15.42 -0.87
N PHE A 256 10.43 -14.72 -1.40
CA PHE A 256 9.04 -14.83 -0.94
C PHE A 256 8.44 -16.21 -1.25
N LEU A 257 8.68 -16.75 -2.44
CA LEU A 257 8.16 -18.05 -2.88
C LEU A 257 8.82 -19.21 -2.13
N ASP A 258 10.13 -19.14 -1.90
CA ASP A 258 10.87 -20.09 -1.08
C ASP A 258 10.30 -20.18 0.35
N GLN A 259 9.95 -19.03 0.95
CA GLN A 259 9.34 -18.99 2.27
C GLN A 259 7.94 -19.61 2.24
N SER A 260 7.12 -19.23 1.26
CA SER A 260 5.74 -19.71 1.12
C SER A 260 5.69 -21.23 0.96
N THR A 261 6.57 -21.79 0.14
CA THR A 261 6.69 -23.23 -0.09
C THR A 261 7.11 -23.99 1.18
N ARG A 262 8.00 -23.42 2.00
CA ARG A 262 8.41 -24.01 3.27
C ARG A 262 7.29 -24.06 4.31
N GLN A 263 6.39 -23.06 4.31
CA GLN A 263 5.23 -23.04 5.21
C GLN A 263 4.16 -24.07 4.82
N LEU A 264 4.12 -24.47 3.54
CA LEU A 264 3.20 -25.47 3.00
C LEU A 264 3.71 -26.92 3.16
N SER A 265 4.97 -27.12 3.57
CA SER A 265 5.55 -28.46 3.77
C SER A 265 5.34 -28.95 5.20
N PRO A 266 4.58 -30.05 5.43
CA PRO A 266 4.44 -30.66 6.74
C PRO A 266 5.68 -31.51 7.04
N GLN A 267 6.65 -30.96 7.76
CA GLN A 267 7.65 -31.78 8.47
C GLN A 267 7.50 -31.54 9.97
N GLY A 268 7.16 -32.62 10.69
CA GLY A 268 6.70 -32.68 12.09
C GLY A 268 7.72 -32.21 13.14
N SER A 269 7.42 -32.17 14.44
CA SER A 269 6.38 -32.75 15.30
C SER A 269 6.02 -31.69 16.38
N ASP A 270 4.84 -31.63 17.01
CA ASP A 270 4.31 -32.56 18.01
C ASP A 270 2.81 -32.29 18.26
N VAL A 271 2.15 -33.38 18.63
CA VAL A 271 0.82 -33.56 19.24
C VAL A 271 0.22 -32.32 19.93
N ASP A 272 -0.82 -31.71 19.35
CA ASP A 272 -2.10 -31.54 20.06
C ASP A 272 -3.25 -31.25 19.08
N GLY A 273 -4.36 -31.95 19.28
CA GLY A 273 -5.53 -31.91 18.40
C GLY A 273 -6.37 -30.66 18.66
N ASN A 274 -6.20 -29.62 17.85
CA ASN A 274 -7.23 -28.61 17.67
C ASN A 274 -7.38 -28.25 16.20
N MET A 275 -8.31 -28.95 15.54
CA MET A 275 -8.72 -28.71 14.16
C MET A 275 -9.47 -27.37 14.07
N SER A 276 -8.72 -26.28 13.97
CA SER A 276 -9.20 -25.06 13.33
C SER A 276 -8.78 -25.11 11.88
N HIS A 277 -9.71 -25.49 11.00
CA HIS A 277 -9.60 -25.27 9.57
C HIS A 277 -9.55 -23.76 9.28
N GLN A 278 -8.38 -23.13 9.44
CA GLN A 278 -8.04 -21.91 8.73
C GLN A 278 -7.31 -22.36 7.46
N SER A 279 -7.95 -22.22 6.31
CA SER A 279 -7.30 -22.42 5.02
C SER A 279 -5.98 -21.63 5.00
N PRO A 280 -4.82 -22.29 4.77
CA PRO A 280 -3.54 -21.62 4.93
C PRO A 280 -3.33 -20.59 3.82
N SER A 281 -2.89 -19.39 4.20
CA SER A 281 -2.01 -18.50 3.42
C SER A 281 -2.39 -18.01 2.01
N SER A 282 -3.67 -17.92 1.61
CA SER A 282 -4.00 -17.31 0.29
C SER A 282 -3.83 -15.77 0.28
N THR A 283 -4.03 -15.09 1.41
CA THR A 283 -4.01 -13.62 1.47
C THR A 283 -2.64 -12.97 1.18
N PRO A 284 -1.49 -13.50 1.65
CA PRO A 284 -0.17 -12.97 1.28
C PRO A 284 0.09 -13.14 -0.21
N MET A 285 -0.21 -14.33 -0.75
CA MET A 285 0.02 -14.67 -2.17
C MET A 285 -0.81 -13.76 -3.10
N ILE A 286 -2.08 -13.53 -2.77
CA ILE A 286 -2.96 -12.61 -3.52
C ILE A 286 -2.46 -11.15 -3.45
N SER A 287 -1.92 -10.75 -2.30
CA SER A 287 -1.38 -9.38 -2.14
C SER A 287 -0.11 -9.19 -2.97
N VAL A 288 0.78 -10.19 -2.98
CA VAL A 288 2.00 -10.19 -3.79
C VAL A 288 1.69 -10.28 -5.28
N SER A 289 0.68 -11.07 -5.70
CA SER A 289 0.29 -11.14 -7.12
C SER A 289 -0.22 -9.81 -7.64
N LYS A 290 -1.09 -9.12 -6.88
CA LYS A 290 -1.52 -7.75 -7.20
C LYS A 290 -0.38 -6.72 -7.19
N LEU A 291 0.62 -6.90 -6.33
CA LEU A 291 1.81 -6.04 -6.32
C LEU A 291 2.66 -6.27 -7.58
N LEU A 292 2.88 -7.52 -7.95
CA LEU A 292 3.65 -7.89 -9.13
C LEU A 292 2.94 -7.41 -10.40
N ASP A 293 1.62 -7.59 -10.53
CA ASP A 293 0.89 -7.12 -11.72
C ASP A 293 1.02 -5.59 -11.88
N ARG A 294 0.93 -4.82 -10.78
CA ARG A 294 1.19 -3.37 -10.81
C ARG A 294 2.63 -3.03 -11.21
N TYR A 295 3.59 -3.83 -10.77
CA TYR A 295 4.99 -3.67 -11.16
C TYR A 295 5.21 -3.96 -12.66
N ILE A 296 4.63 -5.05 -13.17
CA ILE A 296 4.72 -5.41 -14.59
C ILE A 296 4.11 -4.29 -15.45
N VAL A 297 2.97 -3.72 -15.04
CA VAL A 297 2.37 -2.54 -15.69
C VAL A 297 3.33 -1.34 -15.72
N GLU A 298 4.03 -1.07 -14.62
CA GLU A 298 4.95 0.07 -14.51
C GLU A 298 6.21 -0.10 -15.39
N VAL A 299 6.71 -1.33 -15.56
CA VAL A 299 7.90 -1.60 -16.40
C VAL A 299 7.56 -1.87 -17.87
N ALA A 300 6.32 -2.26 -18.19
CA ALA A 300 5.85 -2.53 -19.55
C ALA A 300 6.13 -1.43 -20.61
N PRO A 301 6.05 -0.13 -20.30
CA PRO A 301 6.32 0.91 -21.30
C PRO A 301 7.82 1.13 -21.59
N ASP A 302 8.73 0.49 -20.85
CA ASP A 302 10.18 0.60 -21.09
C ASP A 302 10.56 -0.12 -22.39
N VAL A 303 10.96 0.64 -23.41
CA VAL A 303 11.37 0.16 -24.74
C VAL A 303 12.56 -0.80 -24.70
N ASN A 304 13.39 -0.71 -23.65
CA ASN A 304 14.55 -1.57 -23.50
C ASN A 304 14.22 -2.88 -22.78
N LEU A 305 12.98 -3.05 -22.29
CA LEU A 305 12.52 -4.28 -21.68
C LEU A 305 12.31 -5.36 -22.75
N LYS A 306 13.33 -6.21 -22.95
CA LYS A 306 13.29 -7.30 -23.91
C LYS A 306 12.22 -8.35 -23.54
N LEU A 307 11.62 -8.95 -24.57
CA LEU A 307 10.54 -9.94 -24.44
C LEU A 307 10.84 -11.08 -23.45
N PRO A 308 12.04 -11.72 -23.42
CA PRO A 308 12.31 -12.80 -22.47
C PRO A 308 12.24 -12.36 -21.01
N LYS A 309 12.67 -11.14 -20.69
CA LYS A 309 12.58 -10.59 -19.32
C LYS A 309 11.14 -10.29 -18.96
N PHE A 310 10.36 -9.69 -19.87
CA PHE A 310 8.93 -9.46 -19.66
C PHE A 310 8.17 -10.77 -19.42
N TYR A 311 8.46 -11.80 -20.22
CA TYR A 311 7.91 -13.15 -20.09
C TYR A 311 8.23 -13.75 -18.71
N SER A 312 9.49 -13.69 -18.29
CA SER A 312 9.92 -14.21 -16.99
C SER A 312 9.25 -13.54 -15.79
N LEU A 313 8.80 -12.28 -15.91
CA LEU A 313 8.04 -11.61 -14.85
C LEU A 313 6.61 -12.15 -14.76
N ILE A 314 5.97 -12.44 -15.90
CA ILE A 314 4.60 -12.95 -15.95
C ILE A 314 4.55 -14.36 -15.35
N GLU A 315 5.50 -15.22 -15.71
CA GLU A 315 5.60 -16.60 -15.22
C GLU A 315 6.19 -16.74 -13.81
N ALA A 316 6.62 -15.64 -13.18
CA ALA A 316 7.28 -15.72 -11.88
C ALA A 316 6.37 -16.22 -10.75
N LEU A 317 5.03 -16.15 -10.93
CA LEU A 317 4.05 -16.60 -9.95
C LEU A 317 3.32 -17.86 -10.42
N PRO A 318 2.96 -18.78 -9.50
CA PRO A 318 2.11 -19.93 -9.83
C PRO A 318 0.72 -19.52 -10.34
N ASP A 319 0.10 -20.37 -11.18
CA ASP A 319 -1.20 -20.10 -11.82
C ASP A 319 -2.34 -19.80 -10.83
N PHE A 320 -2.30 -20.36 -9.62
CA PHE A 320 -3.32 -20.16 -8.59
C PHE A 320 -3.15 -18.84 -7.81
N ALA A 321 -2.02 -18.14 -7.98
CA ALA A 321 -1.73 -16.90 -7.23
C ALA A 321 -2.57 -15.71 -7.74
N ARG A 322 -2.94 -15.71 -9.03
CA ARG A 322 -3.77 -14.67 -9.65
C ARG A 322 -5.24 -15.07 -9.60
N THR A 323 -6.03 -14.24 -8.89
CA THR A 323 -7.49 -14.36 -8.84
C THR A 323 -8.18 -13.69 -10.03
N SER A 324 -7.50 -12.74 -10.68
CA SER A 324 -7.95 -12.03 -11.87
C SER A 324 -6.73 -11.68 -12.71
N ASP A 325 -6.88 -11.73 -14.03
CA ASP A 325 -5.81 -11.45 -14.99
C ASP A 325 -5.94 -10.03 -15.60
N ASP A 326 -6.80 -9.17 -15.06
CA ASP A 326 -7.02 -7.80 -15.54
C ASP A 326 -5.72 -6.97 -15.54
N GLY A 327 -4.93 -7.08 -14.46
CA GLY A 327 -3.64 -6.41 -14.35
C GLY A 327 -2.62 -6.93 -15.36
N LEU A 328 -2.64 -8.24 -15.61
CA LEU A 328 -1.78 -8.89 -16.60
C LEU A 328 -2.16 -8.47 -18.03
N TYR A 329 -3.46 -8.44 -18.35
CA TYR A 329 -3.96 -7.93 -19.61
C TYR A 329 -3.55 -6.47 -19.84
N HIS A 330 -3.71 -5.63 -18.82
CA HIS A 330 -3.31 -4.24 -18.91
C HIS A 330 -1.81 -4.08 -19.18
N ALA A 331 -0.97 -4.87 -18.50
CA ALA A 331 0.47 -4.87 -18.73
C ALA A 331 0.83 -5.32 -20.16
N ILE A 332 0.19 -6.38 -20.67
CA ILE A 332 0.42 -6.87 -22.03
C ILE A 332 -0.01 -5.84 -23.07
N ASP A 333 -1.18 -5.19 -22.92
CA ASP A 333 -1.60 -4.14 -23.86
C ASP A 333 -0.61 -2.95 -23.88
N ILE A 334 -0.15 -2.50 -22.71
CA ILE A 334 0.87 -1.44 -22.62
C ILE A 334 2.17 -1.89 -23.28
N TYR A 335 2.62 -3.12 -23.02
CA TYR A 335 3.85 -3.67 -23.59
C TYR A 335 3.75 -3.74 -25.13
N LEU A 336 2.66 -4.29 -25.66
CA LEU A 336 2.39 -4.36 -27.11
C LEU A 336 2.30 -2.97 -27.75
N LYS A 337 1.80 -1.97 -27.01
CA LYS A 337 1.77 -0.57 -27.47
C LYS A 337 3.16 0.06 -27.51
N ALA A 338 4.02 -0.22 -26.53
CA ALA A 338 5.39 0.29 -26.47
C ALA A 338 6.36 -0.46 -27.41
N HIS A 339 6.03 -1.70 -27.79
CA HIS A 339 6.87 -2.59 -28.58
C HIS A 339 6.22 -3.00 -29.92
N PRO A 340 5.95 -2.05 -30.85
CA PRO A 340 5.27 -2.33 -32.12
C PRO A 340 6.07 -3.23 -33.09
N TRP A 341 7.36 -3.48 -32.84
CA TRP A 341 8.21 -4.34 -33.66
C TRP A 341 8.10 -5.83 -33.36
N LEU A 342 7.31 -6.22 -32.36
CA LEU A 342 7.07 -7.62 -32.02
C LEU A 342 6.37 -8.35 -33.18
N LYS A 343 6.85 -9.57 -33.48
CA LYS A 343 6.28 -10.43 -34.51
C LYS A 343 4.94 -10.99 -34.06
N GLU A 344 4.10 -11.37 -35.02
CA GLU A 344 2.79 -11.96 -34.73
C GLU A 344 2.89 -13.18 -33.80
N ASP A 345 3.88 -14.07 -34.02
CA ASP A 345 4.15 -15.22 -33.16
C ASP A 345 4.46 -14.84 -31.69
N GLU A 346 5.21 -13.75 -31.49
CA GLU A 346 5.58 -13.25 -30.15
C GLU A 346 4.37 -12.65 -29.44
N ARG A 347 3.52 -11.92 -30.18
CA ARG A 347 2.24 -11.39 -29.67
C ARG A 347 1.29 -12.51 -29.29
N ASP A 348 1.23 -13.55 -30.11
CA ASP A 348 0.48 -14.79 -29.87
C ASP A 348 0.95 -15.49 -28.60
N GLN A 349 2.26 -15.59 -28.38
CA GLN A 349 2.84 -16.20 -27.17
C GLN A 349 2.49 -15.40 -25.92
N LEU A 350 2.61 -14.07 -25.94
CA LEU A 350 2.22 -13.23 -24.79
C LEU A 350 0.73 -13.39 -24.44
N CYS A 351 -0.14 -13.44 -25.44
CA CYS A 351 -1.58 -13.56 -25.21
C CYS A 351 -1.98 -14.91 -24.60
N ARG A 352 -1.18 -15.97 -24.76
CA ARG A 352 -1.44 -17.29 -24.17
C ARG A 352 -1.16 -17.36 -22.68
N LEU A 353 -0.43 -16.39 -22.12
CA LEU A 353 -0.12 -16.33 -20.69
C LEU A 353 -1.30 -15.84 -19.84
N MET A 354 -2.32 -15.26 -20.48
CA MET A 354 -3.53 -14.81 -19.81
C MET A 354 -4.59 -15.90 -19.83
N ASP A 355 -5.22 -16.13 -18.69
CA ASP A 355 -6.45 -16.91 -18.59
C ASP A 355 -7.65 -16.00 -18.81
N PHE A 356 -8.25 -16.09 -20.00
CA PHE A 356 -9.43 -15.30 -20.36
C PHE A 356 -10.65 -15.56 -19.47
N GLN A 357 -10.69 -16.66 -18.70
CA GLN A 357 -11.76 -16.92 -17.73
C GLN A 357 -11.64 -16.04 -16.48
N LYS A 358 -10.43 -15.56 -16.18
CA LYS A 358 -10.11 -14.70 -15.04
C LYS A 358 -10.18 -13.21 -15.36
N LEU A 359 -10.59 -12.87 -16.59
CA LEU A 359 -10.82 -11.48 -16.99
C LEU A 359 -12.21 -11.01 -16.54
N SER A 360 -12.27 -9.77 -16.05
CA SER A 360 -13.52 -9.07 -15.81
C SER A 360 -14.27 -8.79 -17.12
N PRO A 361 -15.59 -8.59 -17.09
CA PRO A 361 -16.36 -8.23 -18.29
C PRO A 361 -15.86 -6.91 -18.90
N GLU A 362 -15.41 -5.95 -18.08
CA GLU A 362 -14.80 -4.71 -18.55
C GLU A 362 -13.47 -4.97 -19.29
N ALA A 363 -12.61 -5.85 -18.76
CA ALA A 363 -11.37 -6.23 -19.43
C ALA A 363 -11.65 -6.98 -20.75
N CYS A 364 -12.62 -7.91 -20.76
CA CYS A 364 -13.06 -8.63 -21.95
C CYS A 364 -13.55 -7.70 -23.07
N THR A 365 -14.41 -6.73 -22.73
CA THR A 365 -14.90 -5.76 -23.72
C THR A 365 -13.78 -4.87 -24.29
N HIS A 366 -12.82 -4.45 -23.45
CA HIS A 366 -11.64 -3.72 -23.93
C HIS A 366 -10.77 -4.60 -24.84
N ALA A 367 -10.52 -5.85 -24.46
CA ALA A 367 -9.74 -6.81 -25.24
C ALA A 367 -10.40 -7.15 -26.58
N ALA A 368 -11.72 -7.29 -26.62
CA ALA A 368 -12.47 -7.54 -27.86
C ALA A 368 -12.33 -6.41 -28.89
N GLN A 369 -12.07 -5.18 -28.44
CA GLN A 369 -11.91 -3.99 -29.28
C GLN A 369 -10.43 -3.66 -29.56
N ASN A 370 -9.49 -4.42 -29.01
CA ASN A 370 -8.07 -4.10 -29.08
C ASN A 370 -7.42 -4.66 -30.36
N GLU A 371 -7.18 -3.78 -31.33
CA GLU A 371 -6.55 -4.11 -32.62
C GLU A 371 -5.09 -4.60 -32.50
N ARG A 372 -4.44 -4.43 -31.33
CA ARG A 372 -3.08 -4.92 -31.11
C ARG A 372 -3.03 -6.42 -30.82
N LEU A 373 -4.15 -7.02 -30.42
CA LEU A 373 -4.22 -8.43 -30.12
C LEU A 373 -4.36 -9.26 -31.41
N PRO A 374 -3.77 -10.46 -31.46
CA PRO A 374 -4.03 -11.39 -32.55
C PRO A 374 -5.52 -11.76 -32.66
N LEU A 375 -6.01 -11.97 -33.88
CA LEU A 375 -7.42 -12.32 -34.13
C LEU A 375 -7.88 -13.56 -33.34
N ARG A 376 -6.99 -14.54 -33.18
CA ARG A 376 -7.26 -15.76 -32.40
C ARG A 376 -7.57 -15.43 -30.93
N THR A 377 -6.81 -14.53 -30.33
CA THR A 377 -7.01 -14.05 -28.95
C THR A 377 -8.36 -13.35 -28.83
N ILE A 378 -8.69 -12.44 -29.76
CA ILE A 378 -9.97 -11.71 -29.75
C ILE A 378 -11.16 -12.68 -29.80
N ILE A 379 -11.10 -13.70 -30.66
CA ILE A 379 -12.16 -14.72 -30.76
C ILE A 379 -12.31 -15.50 -29.44
N GLN A 380 -11.20 -15.85 -28.78
CA GLN A 380 -11.22 -16.55 -27.50
C GLN A 380 -11.86 -15.68 -26.40
N VAL A 381 -11.49 -14.40 -26.32
CA VAL A 381 -12.09 -13.44 -25.38
C VAL A 381 -13.60 -13.35 -25.60
N LEU A 382 -14.05 -13.14 -26.85
CA LEU A 382 -15.47 -13.06 -27.19
C LEU A 382 -16.24 -14.34 -26.84
N PHE A 383 -15.61 -15.51 -27.01
CA PHE A 383 -16.21 -16.79 -26.63
C PHE A 383 -16.43 -16.88 -25.12
N PHE A 384 -15.45 -16.48 -24.30
CA PHE A 384 -15.59 -16.47 -22.85
C PHE A 384 -16.59 -15.42 -22.35
N GLU A 385 -16.62 -14.24 -22.95
CA GLU A 385 -17.65 -13.23 -22.69
C GLU A 385 -19.06 -13.80 -22.94
N GLN A 386 -19.26 -14.50 -24.05
CA GLN A 386 -20.54 -15.18 -24.33
C GLN A 386 -20.87 -16.28 -23.32
N LEU A 387 -19.87 -17.03 -22.83
CA LEU A 387 -20.06 -18.05 -21.80
C LEU A 387 -20.44 -17.44 -20.44
N GLN A 388 -19.77 -16.36 -20.02
CA GLN A 388 -20.10 -15.65 -18.79
C GLN A 388 -21.54 -15.11 -18.84
N ILE A 389 -21.92 -14.43 -19.93
CA ILE A 389 -23.30 -13.94 -20.12
C ILE A 389 -24.32 -15.07 -20.02
N ARG A 390 -24.07 -16.22 -20.66
CA ARG A 390 -24.99 -17.37 -20.58
C ARG A 390 -25.09 -17.93 -19.16
N THR A 391 -23.97 -18.00 -18.45
CA THR A 391 -23.91 -18.52 -17.08
C THR A 391 -24.66 -17.59 -16.12
N ASP A 392 -24.46 -16.28 -16.24
CA ASP A 392 -25.16 -15.27 -15.44
C ASP A 392 -26.67 -15.31 -15.68
N ILE A 393 -27.08 -15.41 -16.96
CA ILE A 393 -28.49 -15.57 -17.32
C ILE A 393 -29.07 -16.85 -16.70
N ALA A 394 -28.38 -17.99 -16.82
CA ALA A 394 -28.83 -19.25 -16.23
C ALA A 394 -28.92 -19.17 -14.69
N SER A 395 -27.96 -18.49 -14.04
CA SER A 395 -27.97 -18.27 -12.59
C SER A 395 -29.18 -17.43 -12.15
N CYS A 396 -29.56 -16.41 -12.92
CA CYS A 396 -30.76 -15.60 -12.66
C CYS A 396 -32.04 -16.45 -12.70
N PHE A 397 -32.12 -17.42 -13.62
CA PHE A 397 -33.28 -18.31 -13.72
C PHE A 397 -33.34 -19.33 -12.58
N LEU A 398 -32.20 -19.92 -12.17
CA LEU A 398 -32.18 -20.92 -11.09
C LEU A 398 -32.51 -20.33 -9.71
N VAL A 399 -32.16 -19.06 -9.47
CA VAL A 399 -32.48 -18.36 -8.20
C VAL A 399 -33.95 -17.92 -8.17
N SER A 400 -34.60 -17.73 -9.32
CA SER A 400 -36.00 -17.30 -9.40
C SER A 400 -37.00 -18.40 -8.99
N ASP A 401 -36.61 -19.68 -9.08
CA ASP A 401 -37.49 -20.82 -8.80
C ASP A 401 -37.44 -21.34 -7.34
N HIS A 402 -36.57 -20.81 -6.47
CA HIS A 402 -36.40 -21.34 -5.10
C HIS A 402 -37.22 -20.62 -4.01
N SER A 403 -38.35 -19.99 -4.36
CA SER A 403 -39.23 -19.36 -3.36
C SER A 403 -40.31 -20.29 -2.77
N TYR A 404 -40.44 -21.55 -3.19
CA TYR A 404 -41.38 -22.49 -2.57
C TYR A 404 -40.84 -23.93 -2.54
N HIS A 405 -40.49 -24.39 -1.34
CA HIS A 405 -40.41 -25.79 -0.87
C HIS A 405 -39.69 -26.86 -1.74
N LEU A 406 -38.62 -27.47 -1.21
CA LEU A 406 -38.55 -28.93 -1.01
C LEU A 406 -37.38 -29.35 -0.06
N PRO A 407 -37.47 -30.51 0.60
CA PRO A 407 -36.49 -31.02 1.57
C PRO A 407 -35.40 -31.90 0.92
N HIS A 408 -34.36 -32.17 1.72
CA HIS A 408 -33.25 -33.11 1.50
C HIS A 408 -33.56 -34.31 0.58
N SER A 409 -32.77 -34.49 -0.49
CA SER A 409 -32.04 -35.75 -0.74
C SER A 409 -31.05 -35.63 -1.91
N SER A 410 -30.02 -36.46 -1.83
CA SER A 410 -28.77 -36.55 -2.58
C SER A 410 -28.92 -37.10 -4.01
N ALA A 411 -28.12 -36.59 -4.97
CA ALA A 411 -27.43 -37.39 -5.98
C ALA A 411 -26.42 -36.56 -6.80
N HIS A 412 -25.33 -37.23 -7.14
CA HIS A 412 -24.09 -36.80 -7.77
C HIS A 412 -24.20 -36.10 -9.14
N GLY A 413 -23.20 -35.23 -9.41
CA GLY A 413 -22.57 -35.12 -10.73
C GLY A 413 -22.54 -33.73 -11.37
N ALA A 414 -21.69 -32.82 -10.89
CA ALA A 414 -21.12 -31.74 -11.71
C ALA A 414 -19.91 -31.12 -11.01
N LEU A 415 -18.91 -30.78 -11.81
CA LEU A 415 -17.54 -30.48 -11.44
C LEU A 415 -17.41 -29.22 -10.58
N THR A 416 -16.54 -29.34 -9.58
CA THR A 416 -16.10 -28.29 -8.66
C THR A 416 -15.33 -27.21 -9.42
N SER A 417 -15.84 -25.98 -9.42
CA SER A 417 -15.05 -24.77 -9.63
C SER A 417 -15.18 -23.92 -8.37
N GLU A 418 -14.05 -23.71 -7.69
CA GLU A 418 -13.95 -23.03 -6.41
C GLU A 418 -14.26 -21.53 -6.51
N PHE A 419 -15.33 -21.12 -5.83
CA PHE A 419 -15.45 -19.97 -4.93
C PHE A 419 -14.92 -18.58 -5.34
N ILE A 420 -15.87 -17.70 -5.67
CA ILE A 420 -15.88 -16.29 -5.26
C ILE A 420 -16.49 -16.21 -3.83
N PRO A 421 -16.00 -15.36 -2.91
CA PRO A 421 -16.51 -15.30 -1.54
C PRO A 421 -18.02 -14.99 -1.50
N ARG A 422 -18.79 -15.94 -0.97
CA ARG A 422 -20.24 -15.97 -0.88
C ARG A 422 -20.84 -14.88 0.04
N GLU A 423 -20.01 -14.09 0.72
CA GLU A 423 -20.45 -13.11 1.73
C GLU A 423 -20.93 -11.78 1.13
N ASP A 424 -20.34 -11.32 0.03
CA ASP A 424 -20.69 -10.00 -0.56
C ASP A 424 -22.01 -10.05 -1.36
N PHE A 425 -22.25 -11.13 -2.11
CA PHE A 425 -23.42 -11.24 -2.99
C PHE A 425 -24.73 -11.34 -2.21
N ALA A 426 -24.72 -12.01 -1.05
CA ALA A 426 -25.89 -12.09 -0.17
C ALA A 426 -26.27 -10.71 0.41
N GLY A 427 -25.27 -9.86 0.71
CA GLY A 427 -25.45 -8.48 1.14
C GLY A 427 -26.05 -7.60 0.04
N THR A 428 -25.53 -7.71 -1.18
CA THR A 428 -26.06 -6.98 -2.36
C THR A 428 -27.49 -7.39 -2.69
N ILE A 429 -27.84 -8.67 -2.60
CA ILE A 429 -29.22 -9.17 -2.81
C ILE A 429 -30.18 -8.65 -1.73
N ARG A 430 -29.77 -8.69 -0.45
CA ARG A 430 -30.61 -8.17 0.65
C ARG A 430 -30.86 -6.68 0.47
N ASN A 431 -29.85 -5.93 0.05
CA ASN A 431 -29.97 -4.50 -0.24
C ASN A 431 -30.86 -4.22 -1.47
N ASN A 432 -30.75 -4.99 -2.55
CA ASN A 432 -31.60 -4.85 -3.74
C ASN A 432 -33.08 -5.18 -3.44
N ASN A 433 -33.34 -6.23 -2.66
CA ASN A 433 -34.70 -6.56 -2.23
C ASN A 433 -35.27 -5.52 -1.26
N ALA A 434 -34.45 -5.00 -0.34
CA ALA A 434 -34.84 -3.89 0.54
C ALA A 434 -35.17 -2.61 -0.24
N LEU A 435 -34.32 -2.24 -1.21
CA LEU A 435 -34.56 -1.10 -2.10
C LEU A 435 -35.83 -1.27 -2.93
N LYS A 436 -36.14 -2.48 -3.40
CA LYS A 436 -37.37 -2.77 -4.12
C LYS A 436 -38.61 -2.57 -3.23
N VAL A 437 -38.57 -3.08 -2.00
CA VAL A 437 -39.64 -2.89 -1.00
C VAL A 437 -39.80 -1.40 -0.66
N ASP A 438 -38.70 -0.67 -0.52
CA ASP A 438 -38.73 0.78 -0.25
C ASP A 438 -39.29 1.57 -1.43
N ILE A 439 -38.96 1.20 -2.68
CA ILE A 439 -39.55 1.80 -3.89
C ILE A 439 -41.05 1.54 -3.95
N ASP A 440 -41.51 0.33 -3.67
CA ASP A 440 -42.94 0.00 -3.68
C ASP A 440 -43.69 0.73 -2.55
N ARG A 441 -43.05 0.87 -1.39
CA ARG A 441 -43.58 1.70 -0.28
C ARG A 441 -43.64 3.17 -0.65
N MET A 442 -42.63 3.70 -1.34
CA MET A 442 -42.63 5.08 -1.85
C MET A 442 -43.74 5.29 -2.87
N LYS A 443 -43.93 4.36 -3.81
CA LYS A 443 -45.03 4.41 -4.80
C LYS A 443 -46.39 4.43 -4.13
N SER A 444 -46.62 3.59 -3.11
CA SER A 444 -47.88 3.61 -2.35
C SER A 444 -48.10 4.97 -1.68
N ARG A 445 -47.07 5.52 -1.02
CA ARG A 445 -47.17 6.83 -0.37
C ARG A 445 -47.42 7.97 -1.37
N VAL A 446 -46.82 7.92 -2.54
CA VAL A 446 -47.07 8.90 -3.60
C VAL A 446 -48.52 8.80 -4.07
N ASN A 447 -49.05 7.60 -4.31
CA ASN A 447 -50.45 7.41 -4.69
C ASN A 447 -51.43 7.92 -3.62
N ASP A 448 -51.13 7.70 -2.34
CA ASP A 448 -51.94 8.20 -1.23
C ASP A 448 -51.90 9.74 -1.16
N LEU A 449 -50.71 10.34 -1.30
CA LEU A 449 -50.54 11.80 -1.34
C LEU A 449 -51.23 12.43 -2.56
N GLU A 450 -51.18 11.79 -3.72
CA GLU A 450 -51.90 12.25 -4.92
C GLU A 450 -53.41 12.21 -4.73
N ARG A 451 -53.91 11.19 -4.01
CA ARG A 451 -55.33 11.08 -3.64
C ARG A 451 -55.75 12.18 -2.66
N GLU A 452 -54.93 12.45 -1.65
CA GLU A 452 -55.17 13.55 -0.70
C GLU A 452 -55.10 14.92 -1.38
N CYS A 453 -54.11 15.15 -2.24
CA CYS A 453 -53.99 16.38 -3.04
C CYS A 453 -55.21 16.59 -3.94
N SER A 454 -55.71 15.51 -4.55
CA SER A 454 -56.94 15.54 -5.36
C SER A 454 -58.17 15.83 -4.51
N GLY A 455 -58.25 15.25 -3.31
CA GLY A 455 -59.30 15.52 -2.33
C GLY A 455 -59.33 16.99 -1.90
N MET A 456 -58.19 17.53 -1.47
CA MET A 456 -58.06 18.95 -1.10
C MET A 456 -58.40 19.88 -2.27
N ARG A 457 -58.01 19.53 -3.50
CA ARG A 457 -58.34 20.32 -4.70
C ARG A 457 -59.85 20.37 -4.94
N ASN A 458 -60.54 19.25 -4.75
CA ASN A 458 -61.99 19.17 -4.87
C ASN A 458 -62.71 19.93 -3.75
N GLU A 459 -62.17 19.91 -2.52
CA GLU A 459 -62.72 20.72 -1.41
C GLU A 459 -62.50 22.21 -1.60
N LEU A 460 -61.31 22.64 -2.06
CA LEU A 460 -61.04 24.03 -2.42
C LEU A 460 -61.97 24.52 -3.54
N GLN A 461 -62.28 23.66 -4.51
CA GLN A 461 -63.23 23.99 -5.57
C GLN A 461 -64.67 24.11 -5.05
N LYS A 462 -65.06 23.30 -4.05
CA LYS A 462 -66.35 23.43 -3.36
C LYS A 462 -66.44 24.70 -2.51
N LEU A 463 -65.36 25.07 -1.83
CA LEU A 463 -65.28 26.30 -1.03
C LEU A 463 -65.19 27.57 -1.90
N GLY A 464 -64.58 27.47 -3.09
CA GLY A 464 -64.54 28.54 -4.09
C GLY A 464 -65.88 28.86 -4.74
N ASN A 465 -66.83 27.91 -4.74
CA ASN A 465 -68.18 28.08 -5.29
C ASN A 465 -69.20 28.66 -4.27
N VAL A 466 -68.79 29.00 -3.04
CA VAL A 466 -69.67 29.58 -1.99
C VAL A 466 -69.40 31.08 -1.74
N ARG A 467 -68.56 31.73 -2.54
CA ARG A 467 -68.40 33.19 -2.53
C ARG A 467 -68.60 33.78 -3.92
N ASP A 468 -69.87 33.85 -4.33
CA ASP A 468 -70.30 34.93 -5.21
C ASP A 468 -71.78 35.27 -4.94
N GLN A 469 -72.01 35.91 -3.79
CA GLN A 469 -73.16 36.78 -3.50
C GLN A 469 -72.85 37.58 -2.23
N GLY A 470 -72.59 38.89 -2.38
CA GLY A 470 -72.58 39.84 -1.26
C GLY A 470 -71.31 40.70 -1.09
N GLN A 471 -71.33 41.84 -1.79
CA GLN A 471 -70.69 43.14 -1.54
C GLN A 471 -69.75 43.33 -0.33
N GLY A 472 -68.56 43.91 -0.58
CA GLY A 472 -67.77 44.65 0.41
C GLY A 472 -66.25 44.52 0.28
N ALA A 473 -65.60 45.45 -0.41
CA ALA A 473 -64.15 45.68 -0.28
C ALA A 473 -63.85 46.38 1.09
N PRO A 474 -62.64 46.30 1.71
CA PRO A 474 -61.41 46.76 1.05
C PRO A 474 -60.10 45.97 1.32
N LYS A 475 -59.15 46.26 0.43
CA LYS A 475 -57.72 45.97 0.31
C LYS A 475 -56.93 45.68 1.61
N PHE A 476 -56.13 44.60 1.61
CA PHE A 476 -54.76 44.63 2.14
C PHE A 476 -53.83 43.61 1.46
N ILE A 477 -52.54 43.89 1.58
CA ILE A 477 -51.42 43.57 0.70
C ILE A 477 -50.70 42.26 1.07
N GLY A 478 -50.30 41.48 0.05
CA GLY A 478 -48.96 40.87 -0.03
C GLY A 478 -48.68 39.54 0.68
N GLY A 479 -48.39 38.50 -0.12
CA GLY A 479 -47.71 37.29 0.35
C GLY A 479 -47.76 36.14 -0.66
N ARG A 480 -46.87 36.14 -1.65
CA ARG A 480 -46.68 35.02 -2.60
C ARG A 480 -46.21 33.77 -1.82
N PHE A 481 -46.92 32.67 -1.93
CA PHE A 481 -46.33 31.32 -1.88
C PHE A 481 -46.66 30.61 -3.19
N ARG A 482 -45.64 30.43 -4.02
CA ARG A 482 -45.71 29.79 -5.34
C ARG A 482 -45.27 28.34 -5.15
N SER A 483 -46.18 27.39 -5.05
CA SER A 483 -45.83 25.96 -5.18
C SER A 483 -45.82 25.60 -6.67
N TYR A 484 -44.67 25.16 -7.15
CA TYR A 484 -44.54 24.56 -8.47
C TYR A 484 -44.84 23.07 -8.35
N ILE A 485 -45.97 22.63 -8.89
CA ILE A 485 -46.25 21.22 -9.19
C ILE A 485 -45.80 21.00 -10.63
N CYS A 486 -44.76 20.20 -10.84
CA CYS A 486 -44.43 19.66 -12.17
C CYS A 486 -45.12 18.31 -12.35
N ARG A 487 -45.96 18.23 -13.38
CA ARG A 487 -46.54 16.99 -13.94
C ARG A 487 -45.46 16.25 -14.73
N THR A 488 -45.37 14.95 -14.53
CA THR A 488 -44.67 14.02 -15.42
C THR A 488 -45.65 13.54 -16.50
N ASN A 489 -45.33 13.79 -17.77
CA ASN A 489 -45.97 13.13 -18.90
C ASN A 489 -45.09 11.95 -19.32
N ASP A 490 -45.62 10.73 -19.22
CA ASP A 490 -45.09 9.55 -19.88
C ASP A 490 -45.58 9.52 -21.34
N GLY A 491 -44.65 9.33 -22.29
CA GLY A 491 -45.00 9.19 -23.70
C GLY A 491 -43.78 9.02 -24.62
N GLU A 492 -43.58 7.78 -25.06
CA GLU A 492 -42.91 7.32 -26.29
C GLU A 492 -41.38 7.48 -26.45
N LEU A 493 -40.67 6.37 -26.15
CA LEU A 493 -39.39 6.04 -26.76
C LEU A 493 -39.62 5.44 -28.15
N ARG A 494 -39.17 6.14 -29.20
CA ARG A 494 -38.76 5.49 -30.46
C ARG A 494 -37.64 6.26 -31.16
N SER A 495 -36.45 5.65 -31.12
CA SER A 495 -35.39 5.61 -32.14
C SER A 495 -35.15 6.83 -33.04
N GLN A 496 -33.96 7.43 -32.97
CA GLN A 496 -32.93 7.36 -34.03
C GLN A 496 -31.71 8.26 -33.74
N THR A 497 -30.54 7.64 -33.78
CA THR A 497 -29.30 8.06 -34.48
C THR A 497 -29.11 9.53 -34.90
N HIS A 498 -27.88 10.00 -34.61
CA HIS A 498 -27.05 11.02 -35.28
C HIS A 498 -26.72 12.30 -34.50
N ALA A 499 -25.42 12.65 -34.66
CA ALA A 499 -24.80 13.97 -34.54
C ALA A 499 -24.27 14.42 -33.16
N LYS A 500 -23.06 13.95 -32.83
CA LYS A 500 -22.03 14.83 -32.23
C LYS A 500 -20.72 14.68 -32.99
N ASN A 501 -20.67 15.34 -34.13
CA ASN A 501 -19.41 15.83 -34.69
C ASN A 501 -19.69 17.18 -35.38
N ARG A 502 -18.81 18.15 -35.13
CA ARG A 502 -18.75 19.52 -35.69
C ARG A 502 -19.71 20.57 -35.12
N ARG A 503 -19.17 21.46 -34.30
CA ARG A 503 -18.74 22.81 -34.73
C ARG A 503 -18.22 23.62 -33.53
N SER A 504 -16.91 23.59 -33.34
CA SER A 504 -16.17 24.81 -33.01
C SER A 504 -15.71 25.38 -34.34
N ASN A 505 -16.37 26.46 -34.80
CA ASN A 505 -15.78 27.57 -35.56
C ASN A 505 -16.86 28.40 -36.25
N ALA A 506 -16.97 29.65 -35.81
CA ALA A 506 -17.36 30.83 -36.55
C ALA A 506 -16.96 32.03 -35.67
N VAL A 507 -16.32 33.11 -36.13
CA VAL A 507 -16.01 33.59 -37.48
C VAL A 507 -14.99 34.76 -37.34
N LEU A 508 -14.02 34.79 -38.25
CA LEU A 508 -13.36 35.90 -38.99
C LEU A 508 -13.52 37.36 -38.48
N HIS A 509 -12.55 38.29 -38.60
CA HIS A 509 -11.96 38.75 -39.86
C HIS A 509 -10.82 39.80 -39.65
N LEU A 510 -9.90 39.86 -40.63
CA LEU A 510 -9.20 41.03 -41.22
C LEU A 510 -8.00 41.71 -40.54
N ASN A 511 -6.80 41.53 -41.11
CA ASN A 511 -6.04 42.53 -41.92
C ASN A 511 -4.64 41.95 -42.23
N THR A 512 -4.34 41.55 -43.47
CA THR A 512 -3.79 42.33 -44.62
C THR A 512 -2.32 42.79 -44.48
N SER A 513 -1.55 42.33 -45.47
CA SER A 513 -0.43 43.00 -46.17
C SER A 513 1.00 42.78 -45.65
N THR A 514 1.80 42.01 -46.43
CA THR A 514 2.96 42.49 -47.26
C THR A 514 4.26 42.60 -46.46
N VAL A 515 5.48 42.22 -46.88
CA VAL A 515 6.09 41.93 -48.19
C VAL A 515 7.55 41.50 -47.93
N HIS A 516 8.12 40.67 -48.81
CA HIS A 516 9.57 40.51 -49.11
C HIS A 516 10.50 39.92 -48.03
N ASN A 517 11.62 39.26 -48.35
CA ASN A 517 12.17 38.59 -49.52
C ASN A 517 13.48 37.94 -49.01
N SER A 518 14.00 36.97 -49.76
CA SER A 518 15.41 36.52 -49.81
C SER A 518 16.01 35.87 -48.57
N SER A 519 16.95 34.93 -48.64
CA SER A 519 17.51 34.01 -49.64
C SER A 519 18.78 33.47 -48.96
N GLN A 520 19.28 32.33 -49.46
CA GLN A 520 20.66 31.85 -49.33
C GLN A 520 21.03 31.21 -47.99
N ASP A 521 21.21 29.89 -47.99
CA ASP A 521 22.45 29.18 -48.35
C ASP A 521 23.52 29.39 -47.29
N ASN A 522 23.86 28.32 -46.55
CA ASN A 522 25.15 27.69 -46.79
C ASN A 522 25.29 26.36 -46.06
N THR A 523 25.87 25.45 -46.81
CA THR A 523 26.48 24.18 -46.46
C THR A 523 27.66 24.32 -45.50
N SER A 524 27.76 23.39 -44.56
CA SER A 524 28.93 22.50 -44.33
C SER A 524 28.60 21.52 -43.20
#